data_AF-A0A7V3BXB3-F1
#
_entry.id   AF-A0A7V3BXB3-F1
#
_cell.length_a   1.000
_cell.length_b   1.000
_cell.length_c   1.000
_cell.angle_alpha   90.00
_cell.angle_beta   90.00
_cell.angle_gamma   90.00
#
_symmetry.space_group_name_H-M   'P 1'
#
loop_
_entity.id
_entity.type
_entity.pdbx_description
1 polymer ?
#
loop_
_entity_poly.entity_id
_entity_poly.type
_entity_poly.pdbx_seq_one_letter_code
_entity_poly.pdbx_strand_id
1 'polypeptide(L)'
;MQAMGFRTDVPANWNRWWLLMWGVVSVALLAAALAGLPFWPWWLLAAAIGFGVPELVSILKENDSLPPLTHTIRHFLPNWAAFPLIYFLLGTVGARWLEFPRPFHVGGLFGLLGWLTDHFTVTYAKPDPYPFSGEASPERKRLAL
;
A
#
# COMPACT_ATOMS: atom_id res chain seq x y z
N MET A 1 11.05 -5.88 17.64
CA MET A 1 10.01 -5.52 16.66
C MET A 1 9.90 -4.01 16.63
N GLN A 2 10.41 -3.34 15.59
CA GLN A 2 10.14 -1.91 15.42
C GLN A 2 8.62 -1.74 15.35
N ALA A 3 8.07 -0.86 16.19
CA ALA A 3 6.65 -0.52 16.14
C ALA A 3 6.27 -0.21 14.70
N MET A 4 5.14 -0.72 14.23
CA MET A 4 4.52 -0.31 12.95
C MET A 4 4.00 1.13 13.08
N GLY A 5 4.89 2.07 13.43
CA GLY A 5 4.62 3.48 13.50
C GLY A 5 4.90 4.08 12.12
N PHE A 6 3.85 4.61 11.50
CA PHE A 6 4.06 5.56 10.42
C PHE A 6 4.74 6.80 10.99
N ARG A 7 5.56 7.45 10.19
CA ARG A 7 6.35 8.61 10.55
C ARG A 7 6.02 9.75 9.59
N THR A 8 5.79 10.93 10.14
CA THR A 8 5.55 12.14 9.35
C THR A 8 6.83 12.92 9.09
N ASP A 9 7.92 12.60 9.78
CA ASP A 9 9.23 13.23 9.56
C ASP A 9 9.88 12.69 8.28
N VAL A 10 10.40 13.58 7.45
CA VAL A 10 11.14 13.22 6.24
C VAL A 10 12.57 12.84 6.63
N PRO A 11 13.07 11.63 6.32
CA PRO A 11 14.45 11.25 6.59
C PRO A 11 15.44 12.22 5.93
N ALA A 12 16.49 12.61 6.67
CA ALA A 12 17.43 13.65 6.22
C ALA A 12 18.19 13.26 4.94
N ASN A 13 18.36 11.96 4.68
CA ASN A 13 19.03 11.43 3.49
C ASN A 13 18.10 11.30 2.27
N TRP A 14 16.79 11.57 2.39
CA TRP A 14 15.86 11.49 1.27
C TRP A 14 15.80 12.80 0.49
N ASN A 15 15.82 12.67 -0.84
CA ASN A 15 15.70 13.80 -1.74
C ASN A 15 14.26 14.34 -1.73
N ARG A 16 14.08 15.57 -1.25
CA ARG A 16 12.75 16.20 -1.12
C ARG A 16 12.05 16.41 -2.46
N TRP A 17 12.78 16.66 -3.54
CA TRP A 17 12.21 16.81 -4.88
C TRP A 17 11.70 15.47 -5.41
N TRP A 18 12.37 14.38 -5.07
CA TRP A 18 11.90 13.02 -5.37
C TRP A 18 10.58 12.71 -4.65
N LEU A 19 10.48 13.05 -3.36
CA LEU A 19 9.24 12.89 -2.60
C LEU A 19 8.11 13.78 -3.12
N LEU A 20 8.43 15.01 -3.52
CA LEU A 20 7.45 15.92 -4.13
C LEU A 20 6.95 15.34 -5.45
N MET A 21 7.84 14.79 -6.29
CA MET A 21 7.47 14.11 -7.54
C MET A 21 6.52 12.94 -7.27
N TRP A 22 6.78 12.11 -6.26
CA TRP A 22 5.85 11.07 -5.84
C TRP A 22 4.48 11.60 -5.47
N GLY A 23 4.43 12.66 -4.65
CA GLY A 23 3.17 13.30 -4.25
C GLY A 23 2.41 13.85 -5.45
N VAL A 24 3.07 14.61 -6.32
CA VAL A 24 2.47 15.22 -7.50
C VAL A 24 1.94 14.17 -8.48
N VAL A 25 2.76 13.18 -8.84
CA VAL A 25 2.37 12.11 -9.77
C VAL A 25 1.21 11.31 -9.21
N SER A 26 1.26 10.94 -7.92
CA SER A 26 0.18 10.21 -7.27
C SER A 26 -1.11 11.02 -7.27
N VAL A 27 -1.10 12.25 -6.76
CA VAL A 27 -2.30 13.09 -6.68
C VAL A 27 -2.89 13.36 -8.08
N ALA A 28 -2.05 13.64 -9.08
CA ALA A 28 -2.49 13.88 -10.44
C ALA A 28 -3.17 12.64 -11.05
N LEU A 29 -2.54 11.47 -10.95
CA LEU A 29 -3.09 10.23 -11.49
C LEU A 29 -4.36 9.78 -10.75
N LEU A 30 -4.45 10.03 -9.44
CA LEU A 30 -5.64 9.78 -8.64
C LEU A 30 -6.78 10.71 -9.03
N ALA A 31 -6.52 12.02 -9.12
CA ALA A 31 -7.52 12.99 -9.55
C ALA A 31 -8.04 12.65 -10.95
N ALA A 32 -7.13 12.31 -11.87
CA ALA A 32 -7.46 11.83 -13.21
C ALA A 32 -8.36 10.58 -13.19
N ALA A 33 -7.97 9.57 -12.41
CA ALA A 33 -8.71 8.32 -12.26
C ALA A 33 -10.12 8.53 -11.69
N LEU A 34 -10.27 9.42 -10.71
CA LEU A 34 -11.54 9.72 -10.03
C LEU A 34 -12.43 10.68 -10.82
N ALA A 35 -11.86 11.59 -11.59
CA ALA A 35 -12.59 12.50 -12.49
C ALA A 35 -13.23 11.77 -13.69
N GLY A 36 -12.78 10.55 -14.01
CA GLY A 36 -13.41 9.71 -15.03
C GLY A 36 -13.09 10.19 -16.44
N LEU A 37 -11.92 10.77 -16.60
CA LEU A 37 -11.50 11.33 -17.87
C LEU A 37 -11.28 10.20 -18.89
N PRO A 38 -11.73 10.36 -20.14
CA PRO A 38 -11.84 9.28 -21.14
C PRO A 38 -10.49 8.82 -21.72
N PHE A 39 -9.37 9.20 -21.12
CA PHE A 39 -8.02 9.01 -21.65
C PHE A 39 -7.37 7.67 -21.22
N TRP A 40 -8.14 6.59 -21.19
CA TRP A 40 -7.75 5.31 -20.57
C TRP A 40 -6.39 4.72 -21.02
N PRO A 41 -6.05 4.66 -22.32
CA PRO A 41 -4.74 4.15 -22.74
C PRO A 41 -3.60 5.05 -22.26
N TRP A 42 -3.82 6.37 -22.29
CA TRP A 42 -2.85 7.37 -21.88
C TRP A 42 -2.67 7.41 -20.36
N TRP A 43 -3.72 7.12 -19.59
CA TRP A 43 -3.62 7.02 -18.14
C TRP A 43 -2.76 5.83 -17.72
N LEU A 44 -2.94 4.66 -18.34
CA LEU A 44 -2.09 3.50 -18.08
C LEU A 44 -0.63 3.79 -18.44
N LEU A 45 -0.39 4.44 -19.57
CA LEU A 45 0.96 4.86 -19.96
C LEU A 45 1.55 5.87 -18.97
N ALA A 46 0.77 6.86 -18.54
CA ALA A 46 1.19 7.85 -17.56
C ALA A 46 1.48 7.22 -16.19
N ALA A 47 0.70 6.23 -15.76
CA ALA A 47 0.95 5.47 -14.54
C ALA A 47 2.20 4.59 -14.66
N ALA A 48 2.37 3.90 -15.80
CA ALA A 48 3.56 3.08 -16.05
C ALA A 48 4.83 3.93 -16.09
N ILE A 49 4.79 5.11 -16.70
CA ILE A 49 5.93 6.03 -16.74
C ILE A 49 6.13 6.69 -15.38
N GLY A 50 5.08 7.27 -14.80
CA GLY A 50 5.15 8.05 -13.56
C GLY A 50 5.46 7.23 -12.31
N PHE A 51 5.06 5.96 -12.28
CA PHE A 51 5.41 5.05 -11.19
C PHE A 51 6.54 4.08 -11.56
N GLY A 52 6.48 3.45 -12.72
CA GLY A 52 7.41 2.39 -13.10
C GLY A 52 8.84 2.88 -13.32
N VAL A 53 9.03 4.00 -14.03
CA VAL A 53 10.39 4.52 -14.29
C VAL A 53 11.07 4.96 -12.98
N PRO A 54 10.45 5.78 -12.12
CA PRO A 54 11.09 6.17 -10.87
C PRO A 54 11.25 4.99 -9.89
N GLU A 55 10.31 4.04 -9.84
CA GLU A 55 10.46 2.83 -9.01
C GLU A 55 11.67 2.01 -9.48
N LEU A 56 11.84 1.81 -10.79
CA LEU A 56 12.99 1.11 -11.35
C LEU A 56 14.31 1.84 -11.03
N VAL A 57 14.34 3.17 -11.17
CA VAL A 57 15.52 3.98 -10.79
C VAL A 57 15.86 3.81 -9.31
N SER A 58 14.86 3.76 -8.44
CA SER A 58 15.04 3.59 -7.00
C SER A 58 15.59 2.20 -6.64
N ILE A 59 15.08 1.15 -7.30
CA ILE A 59 15.55 -0.24 -7.12
C ILE A 59 17.01 -0.38 -7.61
N LEU A 60 17.34 0.19 -8.76
CA LEU A 60 18.71 0.15 -9.30
C LEU A 60 19.73 0.93 -8.44
N LYS A 61 19.26 1.81 -7.56
CA LYS A 61 20.07 2.69 -6.71
C LYS A 61 19.77 2.48 -5.24
N GLU A 62 19.81 1.22 -4.79
CA GLU A 62 19.30 0.73 -3.50
C GLU A 62 19.88 1.39 -2.22
N ASN A 63 20.84 2.31 -2.33
CA ASN A 63 21.41 3.08 -1.21
C ASN A 63 21.48 4.61 -1.46
N ASP A 64 20.80 5.10 -2.49
CA ASP A 64 20.77 6.53 -2.83
C ASP A 64 19.63 7.25 -2.08
N SER A 65 19.62 8.57 -2.19
CA SER A 65 18.60 9.50 -1.67
C SER A 65 17.22 9.39 -2.35
N LEU A 66 17.01 8.37 -3.20
CA LEU A 66 15.84 8.20 -4.07
C LEU A 66 15.06 6.95 -3.63
N PRO A 67 14.28 7.02 -2.54
CA PRO A 67 13.54 5.85 -2.06
C PRO A 67 12.46 5.42 -3.06
N PRO A 68 12.21 4.11 -3.18
CA PRO A 68 11.07 3.62 -3.97
C PRO A 68 9.75 4.08 -3.36
N LEU A 69 8.71 4.16 -4.19
CA LEU A 69 7.37 4.56 -3.77
C LEU A 69 6.86 3.67 -2.66
N THR A 70 7.07 2.36 -2.78
CA THR A 70 6.64 1.38 -1.76
C THR A 70 7.22 1.71 -0.38
N HIS A 71 8.49 2.10 -0.33
CA HIS A 71 9.15 2.51 0.91
C HIS A 71 8.64 3.86 1.42
N THR A 72 8.37 4.80 0.50
CA THR A 72 7.78 6.10 0.80
C THR A 72 6.38 5.95 1.41
N ILE A 73 5.51 5.13 0.82
CA ILE A 73 4.17 4.85 1.33
C ILE A 73 4.25 4.21 2.72
N ARG A 74 5.10 3.19 2.89
CA ARG A 74 5.28 2.51 4.18
C ARG A 74 5.76 3.44 5.29
N HIS A 75 6.55 4.45 4.95
CA HIS A 75 7.03 5.44 5.92
C HIS A 75 5.91 6.41 6.32
N PHE A 76 5.20 6.99 5.35
CA PHE A 76 4.23 8.07 5.62
C PHE A 76 2.81 7.60 5.93
N LEU A 77 2.42 6.39 5.53
CA LEU A 77 1.05 5.91 5.61
C LEU A 77 0.99 4.58 6.37
N PRO A 78 0.11 4.43 7.37
CA PRO A 78 -0.05 3.15 8.04
C PRO A 78 -0.66 2.12 7.10
N ASN A 79 -0.24 0.86 7.22
CA ASN A 79 -0.68 -0.23 6.34
C ASN A 79 -2.22 -0.38 6.29
N TRP A 80 -2.89 -0.24 7.44
CA TRP A 80 -4.34 -0.33 7.53
C TRP A 80 -5.07 0.72 6.68
N ALA A 81 -4.41 1.81 6.31
CA ALA A 81 -4.93 2.80 5.38
C ALA A 81 -4.38 2.61 3.96
N ALA A 82 -3.10 2.23 3.83
CA ALA A 82 -2.44 2.04 2.53
C ALA A 82 -3.09 0.93 1.70
N PHE A 83 -3.30 -0.26 2.28
CA PHE A 83 -3.86 -1.41 1.55
C PHE A 83 -5.29 -1.15 1.07
N PRO A 84 -6.24 -0.67 1.91
CA PRO A 84 -7.57 -0.32 1.44
C PRO A 84 -7.56 0.74 0.36
N LEU A 85 -6.72 1.76 0.48
CA LEU A 85 -6.68 2.85 -0.50
C LEU A 85 -6.18 2.34 -1.86
N ILE A 86 -5.06 1.62 -1.89
CA ILE A 86 -4.49 1.05 -3.12
C ILE A 86 -5.52 0.13 -3.81
N TYR A 87 -6.15 -0.76 -3.05
CA TYR A 87 -7.12 -1.69 -3.60
C TYR A 87 -8.39 -0.96 -4.07
N PHE A 88 -8.89 -0.01 -3.29
CA PHE A 88 -10.05 0.80 -3.67
C PHE A 88 -9.85 1.50 -5.01
N LEU A 89 -8.68 2.11 -5.17
CA LEU A 89 -8.32 2.83 -6.39
C LEU A 89 -8.19 1.88 -7.57
N LEU A 90 -7.48 0.78 -7.40
CA LEU A 90 -7.32 -0.24 -8.45
C LEU A 90 -8.68 -0.81 -8.88
N GLY A 91 -9.54 -1.15 -7.91
CA GLY A 91 -10.89 -1.62 -8.16
C GLY A 91 -11.77 -0.59 -8.85
N THR A 92 -11.71 0.68 -8.43
CA THR A 92 -12.47 1.78 -9.06
C THR A 92 -12.02 2.00 -10.50
N VAL A 93 -10.70 2.09 -10.72
CA VAL A 93 -10.09 2.26 -12.06
C VAL A 93 -10.45 1.10 -12.97
N GLY A 94 -10.23 -0.14 -12.51
CA GLY A 94 -10.57 -1.34 -13.28
C GLY A 94 -12.05 -1.43 -13.60
N ALA A 95 -12.92 -1.11 -12.64
CA ALA A 95 -14.36 -1.11 -12.87
C ALA A 95 -14.80 -0.04 -13.88
N ARG A 96 -14.19 1.14 -13.87
CA ARG A 96 -14.46 2.16 -14.89
C ARG A 96 -13.97 1.75 -16.26
N TRP A 97 -12.79 1.14 -16.34
CA TRP A 97 -12.24 0.65 -17.61
C TRP A 97 -13.11 -0.45 -18.21
N LEU A 98 -13.71 -1.30 -17.38
CA LEU A 98 -14.67 -2.34 -17.79
C LEU A 98 -16.12 -1.82 -17.86
N GLU A 99 -16.32 -0.50 -17.81
CA GLU A 99 -17.61 0.17 -17.96
C GLU A 99 -18.69 -0.30 -16.95
N PHE A 100 -18.30 -0.71 -15.74
CA PHE A 100 -19.26 -1.06 -14.70
C PHE A 100 -20.10 0.16 -14.32
N PRO A 101 -21.41 -0.02 -14.08
CA PRO A 101 -22.33 1.09 -13.79
C PRO A 101 -22.07 1.76 -12.43
N ARG A 102 -21.38 1.08 -11.50
CA ARG A 102 -21.13 1.55 -10.13
C ARG A 102 -19.66 1.36 -9.74
N PRO A 103 -18.72 2.05 -10.39
CA PRO A 103 -17.30 1.78 -10.24
C PRO A 103 -16.80 2.01 -8.80
N PHE A 104 -17.32 3.01 -8.11
CA PHE A 104 -16.98 3.27 -6.72
C PHE A 104 -17.43 2.19 -5.75
N HIS A 105 -18.51 1.45 -6.07
CA HIS A 105 -18.96 0.34 -5.24
C HIS A 105 -18.01 -0.84 -5.40
N VAL A 106 -17.57 -1.13 -6.63
CA VAL A 106 -16.54 -2.13 -6.90
C VAL A 106 -15.24 -1.73 -6.20
N GLY A 107 -14.84 -0.46 -6.30
CA GLY A 107 -13.73 0.09 -5.52
C GLY A 107 -13.91 -0.16 -4.02
N GLY A 108 -15.07 0.15 -3.45
CA GLY A 108 -15.37 -0.10 -2.05
C GLY A 108 -15.15 -1.56 -1.64
N LEU A 109 -15.62 -2.51 -2.45
CA LEU A 109 -15.40 -3.94 -2.22
C LEU A 109 -13.92 -4.32 -2.24
N PHE A 110 -13.16 -3.78 -3.19
CA PHE A 110 -11.71 -3.99 -3.22
C PHE A 110 -11.01 -3.32 -2.04
N GLY A 111 -11.43 -2.13 -1.62
CA GLY A 111 -10.91 -1.48 -0.42
C GLY A 111 -11.10 -2.32 0.83
N LEU A 112 -12.29 -2.93 0.99
CA LEU A 112 -12.54 -3.90 2.06
C LEU A 112 -11.64 -5.14 1.94
N LEU A 113 -11.39 -5.63 0.73
CA LEU A 113 -10.44 -6.72 0.50
C LEU A 113 -8.99 -6.33 0.89
N GLY A 114 -8.57 -5.10 0.60
CA GLY A 114 -7.29 -4.57 1.05
C GLY A 114 -7.20 -4.49 2.56
N TRP A 115 -8.27 -4.04 3.22
CA TRP A 115 -8.37 -4.04 4.68
C TRP A 115 -8.25 -5.44 5.27
N LEU A 116 -9.00 -6.41 4.72
CA LEU A 116 -8.92 -7.81 5.14
C LEU A 116 -7.50 -8.37 4.96
N THR A 117 -6.86 -8.03 3.85
CA THR A 117 -5.48 -8.46 3.55
C THR A 117 -4.50 -7.98 4.62
N ASP A 118 -4.52 -6.68 4.97
CA ASP A 118 -3.69 -6.14 6.05
C ASP A 118 -4.06 -6.77 7.41
N HIS A 119 -5.35 -6.86 7.72
CA HIS A 119 -5.85 -7.42 8.98
C HIS A 119 -5.35 -8.85 9.21
N PHE A 120 -5.48 -9.73 8.21
CA PHE A 120 -4.98 -11.09 8.31
C PHE A 120 -3.45 -11.17 8.28
N THR A 121 -2.77 -10.33 7.49
CA THR A 121 -1.30 -10.30 7.47
C THR A 121 -0.75 -9.97 8.86
N VAL A 122 -1.34 -8.99 9.56
CA VAL A 122 -0.95 -8.64 10.93
C VAL A 122 -1.32 -9.75 11.92
N THR A 123 -2.48 -10.37 11.76
CA THR A 123 -2.96 -11.45 12.64
C THR A 123 -2.07 -12.70 12.54
N TYR A 124 -1.67 -13.08 11.33
CA TYR A 124 -0.84 -14.27 11.07
C TYR A 124 0.67 -13.99 11.12
N ALA A 125 1.10 -12.73 11.27
CA ALA A 125 2.52 -12.39 11.39
C ALA A 125 3.16 -12.92 12.68
N LYS A 126 2.37 -13.33 13.66
CA LYS A 126 2.83 -13.93 14.93
C LYS A 126 2.22 -15.32 15.10
N PRO A 127 2.92 -16.23 15.79
CA PRO A 127 2.33 -17.52 16.17
C PRO A 127 1.02 -17.30 16.92
N ASP A 128 0.04 -18.16 16.64
CA ASP A 128 -1.25 -18.13 17.34
C ASP A 128 -1.02 -18.26 18.85
N PRO A 129 -1.41 -17.25 19.66
CA PRO A 129 -1.30 -17.35 21.11
C PRO A 129 -2.20 -18.44 21.71
N TYR A 130 -3.17 -18.96 20.95
CA TYR A 130 -4.13 -19.99 21.35
C TYR A 130 -4.15 -21.17 20.37
N PRO A 131 -3.06 -21.97 20.29
CA PRO A 131 -2.97 -23.07 19.34
C PRO A 131 -4.11 -24.10 19.54
N PHE A 132 -4.68 -24.58 18.44
CA PHE A 132 -5.77 -25.55 18.42
C PHE A 132 -5.36 -26.96 18.87
N SER A 133 -4.06 -27.28 18.89
CA SER A 133 -3.57 -28.51 19.50
C SER A 133 -3.60 -28.36 21.02
N GLY A 134 -3.99 -29.42 21.74
CA GLY A 134 -3.93 -29.47 23.22
C GLY A 134 -2.51 -29.36 23.81
N GLU A 135 -1.55 -28.82 23.06
CA GLU A 135 -0.23 -28.47 23.57
C GLU A 135 -0.38 -27.28 24.53
N ALA A 136 -0.13 -27.56 25.81
CA ALA A 136 -0.04 -26.56 26.86
C ALA A 136 0.75 -25.33 26.39
N SER A 137 0.16 -24.15 26.58
CA SER A 137 0.84 -22.88 26.32
C SER A 137 2.22 -22.89 27.02
N PRO A 138 3.22 -22.17 26.49
CA PRO A 138 4.55 -22.11 27.10
C PRO A 138 4.50 -21.75 28.59
N GLU A 139 3.50 -20.97 28.99
CA GLU A 139 3.19 -20.61 30.38
C GLU A 139 2.72 -21.80 31.22
N ARG A 140 1.84 -22.66 30.68
CA ARG A 140 1.46 -23.92 31.33
C ARG A 140 2.61 -24.90 31.49
N LYS A 141 3.58 -24.92 30.55
CA LYS A 141 4.80 -25.73 30.70
C LYS A 141 5.74 -25.18 31.78
N ARG A 142 5.77 -23.86 32.02
CA ARG A 142 6.58 -23.25 33.09
C ARG A 142 5.99 -23.45 34.49
N LEU A 143 4.67 -23.53 34.61
CA LEU A 143 3.97 -23.77 35.89
C LEU A 143 3.88 -25.25 36.26
N ALA A 144 4.32 -26.16 35.39
CA ALA A 144 4.32 -27.61 35.60
C ALA A 144 5.70 -28.18 36.01
N LEU A 145 6.67 -27.31 36.32
CA LEU A 145 8.00 -27.63 36.89
C LEU A 145 8.10 -26.98 38.27
#